data_AF-A0A9Q9FAE2-F1
#
_entry.id   AF-A0A9Q9FAE2-F1
#
_cell.length_a   1.000
_cell.length_b   1.000
_cell.length_c   1.000
_cell.angle_alpha   90.00
_cell.angle_beta   90.00
_cell.angle_gamma   90.00
#
_symmetry.space_group_name_H-M   'P 1'
#
loop_
_entity.id
_entity.type
_entity.pdbx_description
1 polymer ?
#
loop_
_entity_poly.entity_id
_entity_poly.type
_entity_poly.pdbx_seq_one_letter_code
_entity_poly.pdbx_strand_id
1 'polypeptide(L)'
;MEGAGFADILQSFEKKAEGEEYVSVERDYNERRVIENDVRRTELLGMDKKNHKAAKFLKKLLFVELDKIPIRYTQGMSEVASVFVLYYLQEIVEEEIAKEIIGGESLESSEEDASENFIEVSEEENAELKRFVSRHKDVIAKVGVVLTNVFRKKLEPLVADDFKMYKENMGIFVEIMKKRGIKIPELESYKFMGSILTFFLRNLSKTEDVHRVFGIILSCPNTCPFILLVLFYGKIANNKLVENIDDDLFTKVVKLEEEFVEAKKRIGRKGPGFSKRKIVAIGSVISIVTAIVVYKITRRE
;
A
#
# COMPACT_ATOMS: atom_id res chain seq x y z
N MET A 1 -4.93 -22.37 11.05
CA MET A 1 -5.03 -22.31 9.57
C MET A 1 -4.07 -21.23 9.15
N GLU A 2 -2.89 -21.60 8.67
CA GLU A 2 -1.96 -20.64 8.08
C GLU A 2 -2.54 -20.20 6.74
N GLY A 3 -2.73 -18.89 6.55
CA GLY A 3 -3.24 -18.30 5.31
C GLY A 3 -2.18 -18.33 4.19
N ALA A 4 -2.58 -17.95 2.98
CA ALA A 4 -1.63 -17.71 1.89
C ALA A 4 -0.56 -16.70 2.33
N GLY A 5 0.70 -16.98 2.05
CA GLY A 5 1.80 -16.10 2.40
C GLY A 5 1.72 -14.79 1.61
N PHE A 6 2.39 -13.75 2.10
CA PHE A 6 2.46 -12.47 1.38
C PHE A 6 2.97 -12.65 -0.06
N ALA A 7 3.96 -13.53 -0.26
CA ALA A 7 4.48 -13.91 -1.57
C ALA A 7 3.38 -14.44 -2.53
N ASP A 8 2.52 -15.36 -2.06
CA ASP A 8 1.47 -15.97 -2.87
C ASP A 8 0.46 -14.93 -3.36
N ILE A 9 0.15 -13.96 -2.50
CA ILE A 9 -0.77 -12.86 -2.82
C ILE A 9 -0.17 -11.96 -3.88
N LEU A 10 1.13 -11.64 -3.77
CA LEU A 10 1.83 -10.79 -4.72
C LEU A 10 1.88 -11.37 -6.13
N GLN A 11 1.95 -12.69 -6.30
CA GLN A 11 1.94 -13.33 -7.62
C GLN A 11 0.75 -12.88 -8.49
N SER A 12 -0.40 -12.61 -7.87
CA SER A 12 -1.59 -12.10 -8.58
C SER A 12 -1.48 -10.63 -9.06
N PHE A 13 -0.48 -9.90 -8.57
CA PHE A 13 -0.15 -8.52 -8.93
C PHE A 13 1.12 -8.42 -9.80
N GLU A 14 1.87 -9.50 -10.00
CA GLU A 14 3.11 -9.48 -10.80
C GLU A 14 2.87 -9.47 -12.32
N LYS A 15 1.66 -9.80 -12.78
CA LYS A 15 1.32 -9.85 -14.21
C LYS A 15 0.60 -8.59 -14.66
N LYS A 16 0.94 -8.10 -15.85
CA LYS A 16 0.18 -7.03 -16.51
C LYS A 16 -1.27 -7.50 -16.70
N ALA A 17 -2.21 -6.68 -16.29
CA ALA A 17 -3.63 -6.91 -16.53
C ALA A 17 -3.93 -6.73 -18.01
N GLU A 18 -4.82 -7.57 -18.53
CA GLU A 18 -5.23 -7.53 -19.93
C GLU A 18 -6.05 -6.26 -20.20
N GLY A 19 -5.77 -5.57 -21.31
CA GLY A 19 -6.45 -4.33 -21.69
C GLY A 19 -6.02 -3.07 -20.94
N GLU A 20 -4.98 -3.16 -20.11
CA GLU A 20 -4.51 -2.09 -19.23
C GLU A 20 -3.17 -1.51 -19.68
N GLU A 21 -2.99 -0.20 -19.53
CA GLU A 21 -1.76 0.49 -19.97
C GLU A 21 -0.69 0.50 -18.87
N TYR A 22 0.55 0.18 -19.27
CA TYR A 22 1.75 0.16 -18.43
C TYR A 22 2.86 1.05 -19.01
N VAL A 23 2.50 1.98 -19.90
CA VAL A 23 3.45 2.88 -20.55
C VAL A 23 3.88 3.93 -19.52
N SER A 24 5.20 4.15 -19.40
CA SER A 24 5.73 5.17 -18.50
C SER A 24 5.15 6.53 -18.85
N VAL A 25 4.71 7.27 -17.85
CA VAL A 25 4.27 8.65 -18.03
C VAL A 25 5.43 9.59 -17.74
N GLU A 26 5.52 10.68 -18.48
CA GLU A 26 6.41 11.78 -18.16
C GLU A 26 5.67 12.70 -17.19
N ARG A 27 6.16 12.79 -15.95
CA ARG A 27 5.58 13.65 -14.93
C ARG A 27 6.14 15.06 -15.00
N ASP A 28 5.28 16.04 -14.72
CA ASP A 28 5.74 17.41 -14.59
C ASP A 28 6.63 17.61 -13.35
N TYR A 29 7.41 18.68 -13.35
CA TYR A 29 8.36 18.98 -12.27
C TYR A 29 7.69 19.12 -10.89
N ASN A 30 6.45 19.62 -10.83
CA ASN A 30 5.75 19.82 -9.57
C ASN A 30 5.33 18.48 -8.95
N GLU A 31 4.77 17.57 -9.74
CA GLU A 31 4.44 16.23 -9.28
C GLU A 31 5.70 15.48 -8.83
N ARG A 32 6.80 15.59 -9.59
CA ARG A 32 8.11 15.01 -9.23
C ARG A 32 8.63 15.55 -7.89
N ARG A 33 8.52 16.85 -7.63
CA ARG A 33 8.89 17.46 -6.33
C ARG A 33 8.02 16.96 -5.18
N VAL A 34 6.74 16.70 -5.42
CA VAL A 34 5.87 16.11 -4.40
C VAL A 34 6.32 14.69 -4.07
N ILE A 35 6.61 13.86 -5.09
CA ILE A 35 7.13 12.50 -4.92
C ILE A 35 8.45 12.53 -4.15
N GLU A 36 9.41 13.36 -4.56
CA GLU A 36 10.72 13.51 -3.90
C GLU A 36 10.57 13.85 -2.42
N ASN A 37 9.72 14.82 -2.08
CA ASN A 37 9.49 15.22 -0.69
C ASN A 37 8.88 14.11 0.15
N ASP A 38 7.99 13.31 -0.42
CA ASP A 38 7.37 12.19 0.27
C ASP A 38 8.34 11.02 0.43
N VAL A 39 9.10 10.67 -0.61
CA VAL A 39 10.14 9.63 -0.56
C VAL A 39 11.19 9.96 0.49
N ARG A 40 11.65 11.22 0.56
CA ARG A 40 12.60 11.70 1.58
C ARG A 40 12.09 11.46 3.00
N ARG A 41 10.79 11.69 3.23
CA ARG A 41 10.12 11.53 4.54
C ARG A 41 9.66 10.10 4.82
N THR A 42 9.71 9.22 3.84
CA THR A 42 9.24 7.83 3.98
C THR A 42 10.24 7.03 4.79
N GLU A 43 9.78 6.44 5.88
CA GLU A 43 10.55 5.49 6.68
C GLU A 43 10.54 4.11 6.01
N LEU A 44 11.71 3.51 5.84
CA LEU A 44 11.87 2.15 5.33
C LEU A 44 11.74 1.16 6.50
N LEU A 45 10.50 0.88 6.91
CA LEU A 45 10.22 0.05 8.07
C LEU A 45 10.82 -1.36 7.91
N GLY A 46 11.51 -1.83 8.95
CA GLY A 46 12.21 -3.13 8.95
C GLY A 46 13.67 -3.06 8.53
N MET A 47 14.14 -1.91 8.06
CA MET A 47 15.54 -1.70 7.70
C MET A 47 16.40 -1.36 8.92
N ASP A 48 17.61 -1.92 9.02
CA ASP A 48 18.58 -1.52 10.04
C ASP A 48 19.00 -0.07 9.79
N LYS A 49 18.83 0.79 10.79
CA LYS A 49 19.22 2.21 10.74
C LYS A 49 20.69 2.40 10.44
N LYS A 50 21.55 1.42 10.75
CA LYS A 50 22.99 1.46 10.43
C LYS A 50 23.28 1.29 8.94
N ASN A 51 22.33 0.75 8.16
CA ASN A 51 22.52 0.48 6.74
C ASN A 51 22.16 1.71 5.88
N HIS A 52 22.78 2.85 6.18
CA HIS A 52 22.49 4.14 5.55
C HIS A 52 22.68 4.12 4.02
N LYS A 53 23.72 3.41 3.53
CA LYS A 53 23.99 3.29 2.09
C LYS A 53 22.84 2.57 1.36
N ALA A 54 22.41 1.42 1.87
CA ALA A 54 21.29 0.69 1.28
C ALA A 54 19.99 1.50 1.38
N ALA A 55 19.75 2.19 2.50
CA ALA A 55 18.54 2.99 2.68
C ALA A 55 18.46 4.13 1.67
N LYS A 56 19.57 4.85 1.45
CA LYS A 56 19.68 5.90 0.44
C LYS A 56 19.43 5.34 -0.97
N PHE A 57 20.01 4.19 -1.29
CA PHE A 57 19.84 3.57 -2.61
C PHE A 57 18.40 3.07 -2.85
N LEU A 58 17.78 2.45 -1.85
CA LEU A 58 16.38 2.00 -1.92
C LEU A 58 15.41 3.18 -2.05
N LYS A 59 15.66 4.31 -1.39
CA LYS A 59 14.88 5.55 -1.61
C LYS A 59 15.03 6.09 -3.04
N LYS A 60 16.22 6.03 -3.63
CA LYS A 60 16.42 6.41 -5.05
C LYS A 60 15.60 5.49 -5.97
N LEU A 61 15.63 4.19 -5.73
CA LEU A 61 14.80 3.22 -6.48
C LEU A 61 13.31 3.51 -6.30
N LEU A 62 12.85 3.75 -5.07
CA LEU A 62 11.48 4.13 -4.76
C LEU A 62 11.02 5.37 -5.53
N PHE A 63 11.85 6.42 -5.57
CA PHE A 63 11.58 7.61 -6.37
C PHE A 63 11.43 7.28 -7.86
N VAL A 64 12.39 6.55 -8.45
CA VAL A 64 12.36 6.16 -9.87
C VAL A 64 11.12 5.35 -10.21
N GLU A 65 10.74 4.40 -9.35
CA GLU A 65 9.55 3.59 -9.57
C GLU A 65 8.25 4.41 -9.50
N LEU A 66 8.15 5.38 -8.59
CA LEU A 66 6.97 6.26 -8.48
C LEU A 66 6.89 7.28 -9.61
N ASP A 67 8.04 7.78 -10.08
CA ASP A 67 8.14 8.74 -11.17
C ASP A 67 7.63 8.13 -12.50
N LYS A 68 7.85 6.82 -12.72
CA LYS A 68 7.52 6.17 -14.00
C LYS A 68 6.12 5.55 -14.10
N ILE A 69 5.46 5.22 -12.98
CA ILE A 69 4.19 4.46 -13.03
C ILE A 69 3.04 5.27 -13.67
N PRO A 70 2.15 4.65 -14.46
CA PRO A 70 1.06 5.30 -15.18
C PRO A 70 -0.17 5.59 -14.29
N ILE A 71 0.06 6.06 -13.07
CA ILE A 71 -1.00 6.38 -12.11
C ILE A 71 -0.69 7.77 -11.55
N ARG A 72 -1.69 8.64 -11.45
CA ARG A 72 -1.48 9.97 -10.85
C ARG A 72 -1.02 9.83 -9.40
N TYR A 73 0.05 10.55 -9.04
CA TYR A 73 0.58 10.46 -7.69
C TYR A 73 -0.38 11.08 -6.68
N THR A 74 -0.54 10.40 -5.56
CA THR A 74 -1.28 10.87 -4.39
C THR A 74 -0.40 10.69 -3.15
N GLN A 75 -0.41 11.67 -2.26
CA GLN A 75 0.37 11.63 -1.03
C GLN A 75 0.09 10.35 -0.21
N GLY A 76 1.15 9.70 0.26
CA GLY A 76 1.10 8.41 0.94
C GLY A 76 1.36 7.19 0.04
N MET A 77 1.37 7.37 -1.29
CA MET A 77 1.78 6.28 -2.21
C MET A 77 3.23 5.86 -1.98
N SER A 78 4.13 6.77 -1.58
CA SER A 78 5.53 6.42 -1.27
C SER A 78 5.66 5.41 -0.14
N GLU A 79 4.84 5.54 0.90
CA GLU A 79 4.78 4.63 2.04
C GLU A 79 4.26 3.25 1.61
N VAL A 80 3.22 3.21 0.78
CA VAL A 80 2.73 1.92 0.25
C VAL A 80 3.76 1.28 -0.68
N ALA A 81 4.41 2.07 -1.53
CA ALA A 81 5.43 1.58 -2.45
C ALA A 81 6.70 1.09 -1.75
N SER A 82 7.10 1.71 -0.63
CA SER A 82 8.32 1.31 0.09
C SER A 82 8.27 -0.13 0.56
N VAL A 83 7.09 -0.65 0.93
CA VAL A 83 6.90 -2.06 1.32
C VAL A 83 7.28 -3.00 0.16
N PHE A 84 6.86 -2.69 -1.07
CA PHE A 84 7.19 -3.53 -2.23
C PHE A 84 8.64 -3.35 -2.66
N VAL A 85 9.17 -2.13 -2.60
CA VAL A 85 10.59 -1.87 -2.89
C VAL A 85 11.49 -2.66 -1.93
N LEU A 86 11.18 -2.63 -0.63
CA LEU A 86 11.91 -3.42 0.36
C LEU A 86 11.77 -4.92 0.08
N TYR A 87 10.54 -5.39 -0.12
CA TYR A 87 10.27 -6.81 -0.35
C TYR A 87 11.04 -7.39 -1.55
N TYR A 88 11.15 -6.65 -2.66
CA TYR A 88 11.79 -7.17 -3.88
C TYR A 88 13.28 -6.81 -4.02
N LEU A 89 13.73 -5.69 -3.44
CA LEU A 89 15.03 -5.11 -3.76
C LEU A 89 15.98 -4.99 -2.56
N GLN A 90 15.50 -5.10 -1.32
CA GLN A 90 16.37 -4.91 -0.14
C GLN A 90 17.55 -5.89 -0.16
N GLU A 91 17.28 -7.19 -0.24
CA GLU A 91 18.35 -8.21 -0.23
C GLU A 91 19.34 -8.02 -1.38
N ILE A 92 18.86 -7.68 -2.58
CA ILE A 92 19.69 -7.45 -3.77
C ILE A 92 20.61 -6.24 -3.56
N VAL A 93 20.06 -5.14 -3.05
CA VAL A 93 20.83 -3.91 -2.78
C VAL A 93 21.87 -4.16 -1.68
N GLU A 94 21.48 -4.83 -0.60
CA GLU A 94 22.40 -5.16 0.49
C GLU A 94 23.54 -6.08 0.03
N GLU A 95 23.24 -7.07 -0.80
CA GLU A 95 24.24 -7.97 -1.39
C GLU A 95 25.20 -7.23 -2.34
N GLU A 96 24.68 -6.34 -3.20
CA GLU A 96 25.56 -5.57 -4.11
C GLU A 96 26.44 -4.57 -3.36
N ILE A 97 25.96 -3.98 -2.27
CA ILE A 97 26.77 -3.13 -1.39
C ILE A 97 27.84 -3.96 -0.70
N ALA A 98 27.49 -5.13 -0.16
CA ALA A 98 28.45 -6.02 0.50
C ALA A 98 29.55 -6.53 -0.45
N LYS A 99 29.25 -6.61 -1.75
CA LYS A 99 30.22 -6.95 -2.82
C LYS A 99 30.93 -5.73 -3.42
N GLU A 100 30.69 -4.53 -2.89
CA GLU A 100 31.25 -3.26 -3.40
C GLU A 100 30.92 -3.00 -4.88
N ILE A 101 29.82 -3.58 -5.38
CA ILE A 101 29.34 -3.39 -6.76
C ILE A 101 28.66 -2.01 -6.90
N ILE A 102 27.99 -1.58 -5.83
CA ILE A 102 27.42 -0.24 -5.68
C ILE A 102 27.93 0.39 -4.38
N GLY A 103 28.22 1.69 -4.40
CA GLY A 103 28.61 2.46 -3.23
C GLY A 103 30.08 2.40 -2.79
N GLY A 104 31.01 2.04 -3.69
CA GLY A 104 32.46 2.17 -3.48
C GLY A 104 32.92 3.63 -3.51
N GLU A 105 33.84 4.01 -2.61
CA GLU A 105 34.51 5.32 -2.30
C GLU A 105 33.66 6.63 -2.34
N SER A 106 32.67 6.78 -3.21
CA SER A 106 31.89 8.01 -3.46
C SER A 106 30.70 8.23 -2.52
N LEU A 107 30.29 7.23 -1.74
CA LEU A 107 29.22 7.37 -0.73
C LEU A 107 29.75 7.65 0.69
N GLU A 108 31.07 7.84 0.87
CA GLU A 108 31.68 8.24 2.15
C GLU A 108 31.68 9.76 2.38
N SER A 109 31.02 10.54 1.52
CA SER A 109 30.95 11.99 1.70
C SER A 109 30.02 12.38 2.85
N SER A 110 30.66 12.66 3.99
CA SER A 110 30.30 13.62 5.05
C SER A 110 28.91 13.51 5.70
N GLU A 111 28.92 13.37 7.01
CA GLU A 111 27.78 13.43 7.96
C GLU A 111 27.01 14.78 7.97
N GLU A 112 27.17 15.62 6.95
CA GLU A 112 26.51 16.92 6.82
C GLU A 112 25.83 17.04 5.45
N ASP A 113 24.51 16.87 5.46
CA ASP A 113 23.55 17.52 4.55
C ASP A 113 23.78 17.37 3.02
N ALA A 114 24.20 16.19 2.55
CA ALA A 114 23.94 15.81 1.16
C ALA A 114 22.42 15.68 0.99
N SER A 115 21.75 16.79 0.66
CA SER A 115 20.30 16.83 0.53
C SER A 115 19.86 15.67 -0.35
N GLU A 116 18.98 14.81 0.17
CA GLU A 116 18.32 13.73 -0.58
C GLU A 116 17.49 14.36 -1.73
N ASN A 117 18.17 14.84 -2.76
CA ASN A 117 17.63 15.33 -4.02
C ASN A 117 17.68 14.14 -4.98
N PHE A 118 16.51 13.69 -5.39
CA PHE A 118 16.34 12.57 -6.30
C PHE A 118 16.11 13.04 -7.74
N ILE A 119 15.76 14.32 -7.92
CA ILE A 119 15.59 14.94 -9.24
C ILE A 119 16.94 15.40 -9.81
N GLU A 120 17.75 16.06 -8.99
CA GLU A 120 19.04 16.65 -9.35
C GLU A 120 20.19 15.81 -8.80
N VAL A 121 20.28 14.56 -9.25
CA VAL A 121 21.31 13.61 -8.85
C VAL A 121 22.59 13.83 -9.67
N SER A 122 23.78 13.63 -9.09
CA SER A 122 25.04 13.74 -9.82
C SER A 122 25.10 12.75 -10.99
N GLU A 123 25.88 13.05 -12.03
CA GLU A 123 26.00 12.16 -13.20
C GLU A 123 26.51 10.77 -12.83
N GLU A 124 27.45 10.68 -11.88
CA GLU A 124 28.01 9.41 -11.39
C GLU A 124 26.96 8.58 -10.64
N GLU A 125 26.26 9.18 -9.68
CA GLU A 125 25.20 8.51 -8.94
C GLU A 125 24.04 8.09 -9.86
N ASN A 126 23.73 8.89 -10.89
CA ASN A 126 22.73 8.56 -11.91
C ASN A 126 23.21 7.41 -12.82
N ALA A 127 24.49 7.37 -13.18
CA ALA A 127 25.08 6.29 -13.96
C ALA A 127 25.07 4.97 -13.19
N GLU A 128 25.39 5.00 -11.90
CA GLU A 128 25.31 3.83 -11.00
C GLU A 128 23.88 3.30 -10.91
N LEU A 129 22.91 4.18 -10.66
CA LEU A 129 21.48 3.80 -10.60
C LEU A 129 21.00 3.18 -11.91
N LYS A 130 21.37 3.77 -13.07
CA LYS A 130 21.05 3.22 -14.40
C LYS A 130 21.68 1.83 -14.61
N ARG A 131 22.93 1.63 -14.18
CA ARG A 131 23.59 0.32 -14.27
C ARG A 131 22.88 -0.72 -13.40
N PHE A 132 22.50 -0.37 -12.17
CA PHE A 132 21.74 -1.25 -11.29
C PHE A 132 20.40 -1.63 -11.93
N VAL A 133 19.62 -0.64 -12.39
CA VAL A 133 18.33 -0.87 -13.07
C VAL A 133 18.50 -1.75 -14.31
N SER A 134 19.58 -1.59 -15.06
CA SER A 134 19.88 -2.42 -16.23
C SER A 134 20.24 -3.86 -15.86
N ARG A 135 21.00 -4.09 -14.78
CA ARG A 135 21.37 -5.44 -14.30
C ARG A 135 20.16 -6.20 -13.79
N HIS A 136 19.28 -5.52 -13.05
CA HIS A 136 18.12 -6.10 -12.38
C HIS A 136 16.79 -5.77 -13.08
N LYS A 137 16.84 -5.58 -14.40
CA LYS A 137 15.71 -5.08 -15.20
C LYS A 137 14.42 -5.86 -15.00
N ASP A 138 14.51 -7.18 -14.81
CA ASP A 138 13.33 -8.05 -14.71
C ASP A 138 12.63 -7.89 -13.35
N VAL A 139 13.40 -7.77 -12.26
CA VAL A 139 12.88 -7.50 -10.92
C VAL A 139 12.33 -6.08 -10.85
N ILE A 140 13.03 -5.10 -11.42
CA ILE A 140 12.58 -3.70 -11.48
C ILE A 140 11.29 -3.57 -12.31
N ALA A 141 11.19 -4.26 -13.45
CA ALA A 141 9.97 -4.28 -14.24
C ALA A 141 8.81 -4.92 -13.48
N LYS A 142 9.08 -6.01 -12.74
CA LYS A 142 8.10 -6.66 -11.86
C LYS A 142 7.61 -5.70 -10.77
N VAL A 143 8.49 -4.99 -10.08
CA VAL A 143 8.12 -3.96 -9.09
C VAL A 143 7.20 -2.91 -9.71
N GLY A 144 7.57 -2.36 -10.87
CA GLY A 144 6.72 -1.39 -11.57
C GLY A 144 5.32 -1.92 -11.92
N VAL A 145 5.21 -3.19 -12.35
CA VAL A 145 3.92 -3.85 -12.62
C VAL A 145 3.11 -4.03 -11.33
N VAL A 146 3.73 -4.50 -10.25
CA VAL A 146 3.08 -4.68 -8.95
C VAL A 146 2.55 -3.35 -8.43
N LEU A 147 3.37 -2.30 -8.41
CA LEU A 147 2.96 -0.97 -7.94
C LEU A 147 1.79 -0.43 -8.76
N THR A 148 1.88 -0.51 -10.09
CA THR A 148 0.78 -0.09 -10.99
C THR A 148 -0.52 -0.82 -10.67
N ASN A 149 -0.45 -2.16 -10.51
CA ASN A 149 -1.61 -2.98 -10.21
C ASN A 149 -2.20 -2.70 -8.83
N VAL A 150 -1.36 -2.56 -7.81
CA VAL A 150 -1.77 -2.26 -6.44
C VAL A 150 -2.46 -0.91 -6.42
N PHE A 151 -1.85 0.12 -7.00
CA PHE A 151 -2.40 1.46 -6.98
C PHE A 151 -3.71 1.57 -7.75
N ARG A 152 -3.77 1.02 -8.97
CA ARG A 152 -5.00 1.02 -9.78
C ARG A 152 -6.15 0.27 -9.10
N LYS A 153 -5.87 -0.89 -8.50
CA LYS A 153 -6.93 -1.72 -7.90
C LYS A 153 -7.36 -1.24 -6.51
N LYS A 154 -6.44 -0.67 -5.72
CA LYS A 154 -6.63 -0.46 -4.28
C LYS A 154 -6.59 0.99 -3.83
N LEU A 155 -5.76 1.84 -4.44
CA LEU A 155 -5.65 3.25 -4.03
C LEU A 155 -6.49 4.18 -4.91
N GLU A 156 -6.38 4.06 -6.23
CA GLU A 156 -7.11 4.91 -7.19
C GLU A 156 -8.62 4.95 -6.91
N PRO A 157 -9.31 3.81 -6.63
CA PRO A 157 -10.74 3.85 -6.35
C PRO A 157 -11.11 4.59 -5.06
N LEU A 158 -10.17 4.77 -4.12
CA LEU A 158 -10.40 5.49 -2.87
C LEU A 158 -10.26 7.01 -3.04
N VAL A 159 -9.49 7.46 -4.03
CA VAL A 159 -9.16 8.87 -4.25
C VAL A 159 -9.89 9.47 -5.46
N ALA A 160 -10.36 8.63 -6.39
CA ALA A 160 -11.18 9.03 -7.53
C ALA A 160 -12.50 9.69 -7.11
N ASP A 161 -13.09 10.45 -8.04
CA ASP A 161 -14.38 11.15 -7.87
C ASP A 161 -14.46 11.97 -6.57
N ASP A 162 -13.41 12.74 -6.25
CA ASP A 162 -13.30 13.51 -5.00
C ASP A 162 -13.53 12.63 -3.75
N PHE A 163 -12.78 11.52 -3.67
CA PHE A 163 -12.82 10.59 -2.54
C PHE A 163 -14.19 9.96 -2.28
N LYS A 164 -15.04 9.81 -3.29
CA LYS A 164 -16.43 9.32 -3.13
C LYS A 164 -16.50 7.97 -2.41
N MET A 165 -15.75 6.97 -2.87
CA MET A 165 -15.75 5.64 -2.26
C MET A 165 -15.23 5.69 -0.81
N TYR A 166 -14.22 6.51 -0.56
CA TYR A 166 -13.68 6.72 0.78
C TYR A 166 -14.74 7.32 1.72
N LYS A 167 -15.40 8.41 1.31
CA LYS A 167 -16.45 9.09 2.10
C LYS A 167 -17.62 8.14 2.39
N GLU A 168 -18.06 7.37 1.39
CA GLU A 168 -19.12 6.36 1.56
C GLU A 168 -18.75 5.28 2.59
N ASN A 169 -17.55 4.70 2.49
CA ASN A 169 -17.11 3.65 3.40
C ASN A 169 -16.79 4.18 4.80
N MET A 170 -16.32 5.43 4.91
CA MET A 170 -16.12 6.09 6.20
C MET A 170 -17.45 6.31 6.93
N GLY A 171 -18.52 6.70 6.21
CA GLY A 171 -19.86 6.79 6.79
C GLY A 171 -20.37 5.44 7.33
N ILE A 172 -20.05 4.33 6.65
CA ILE A 172 -20.37 2.98 7.11
C ILE A 172 -19.58 2.65 8.40
N PHE A 173 -18.28 2.92 8.42
CA PHE A 173 -17.45 2.78 9.60
C PHE A 173 -18.04 3.54 10.81
N VAL A 174 -18.40 4.82 10.65
CA VAL A 174 -18.98 5.63 11.73
C VAL A 174 -20.29 5.03 12.25
N GLU A 175 -21.17 4.52 11.37
CA GLU A 175 -22.42 3.87 11.80
C GLU A 175 -22.17 2.56 12.56
N ILE A 176 -21.15 1.78 12.19
CA ILE A 176 -20.74 0.58 12.94
C ILE A 176 -20.25 0.99 14.34
N MET A 177 -19.34 1.97 14.42
CA MET A 177 -18.78 2.44 15.69
C MET A 177 -19.86 3.00 16.62
N LYS A 178 -20.85 3.70 16.07
CA LYS A 178 -22.00 4.22 16.82
C LYS A 178 -22.80 3.11 17.50
N LYS A 179 -23.02 1.97 16.85
CA LYS A 179 -23.71 0.81 17.48
C LYS A 179 -22.91 0.21 18.62
N ARG A 180 -21.59 0.34 18.57
CA ARG A 180 -20.66 -0.10 19.63
C ARG A 180 -20.54 0.92 20.76
N GLY A 181 -21.40 1.95 20.78
CA GLY A 181 -21.40 3.01 21.80
C GLY A 181 -20.34 4.09 21.58
N ILE A 182 -19.61 4.06 20.46
CA ILE A 182 -18.53 4.99 20.16
C ILE A 182 -19.05 6.06 19.20
N LYS A 183 -19.10 7.32 19.67
CA LYS A 183 -19.51 8.46 18.85
C LYS A 183 -18.29 9.12 18.25
N ILE A 184 -18.18 9.06 16.92
CA ILE A 184 -17.12 9.70 16.15
C ILE A 184 -17.75 10.86 15.38
N PRO A 185 -17.40 12.12 15.66
CA PRO A 185 -17.82 13.26 14.84
C PRO A 185 -17.32 13.10 13.39
N GLU A 186 -18.11 13.54 12.42
CA GLU A 186 -17.80 13.37 10.99
C GLU A 186 -16.44 13.97 10.62
N LEU A 187 -16.13 15.18 11.09
CA LEU A 187 -14.83 15.83 10.86
C LEU A 187 -13.66 15.05 11.48
N GLU A 188 -13.88 14.35 12.59
CA GLU A 188 -12.84 13.54 13.22
C GLU A 188 -12.58 12.24 12.47
N SER A 189 -13.55 11.74 11.69
CA SER A 189 -13.38 10.52 10.90
C SER A 189 -12.30 10.67 9.81
N TYR A 190 -12.06 11.90 9.33
CA TYR A 190 -10.99 12.19 8.37
C TYR A 190 -9.58 12.06 8.95
N LYS A 191 -9.41 12.05 10.29
CA LYS A 191 -8.12 11.79 10.94
C LYS A 191 -7.57 10.41 10.56
N PHE A 192 -8.44 9.47 10.20
CA PHE A 192 -8.05 8.11 9.80
C PHE A 192 -7.69 7.98 8.31
N MET A 193 -7.77 9.05 7.51
CA MET A 193 -7.40 9.03 6.09
C MET A 193 -5.97 8.57 5.88
N GLY A 194 -5.02 9.09 6.67
CA GLY A 194 -3.62 8.69 6.61
C GLY A 194 -3.42 7.20 6.87
N SER A 195 -4.14 6.63 7.85
CA SER A 195 -4.11 5.18 8.12
C SER A 195 -4.63 4.37 6.94
N ILE A 196 -5.73 4.77 6.32
CA ILE A 196 -6.34 4.02 5.22
C ILE A 196 -5.48 4.10 3.94
N LEU A 197 -5.05 5.30 3.56
CA LEU A 197 -4.30 5.51 2.30
C LEU A 197 -2.87 4.98 2.34
N THR A 198 -2.33 4.70 3.53
CA THR A 198 -1.01 4.08 3.71
C THR A 198 -1.09 2.59 4.07
N PHE A 199 -2.27 1.97 3.94
CA PHE A 199 -2.52 0.58 4.33
C PHE A 199 -2.06 0.28 5.77
N PHE A 200 -2.29 1.25 6.66
CA PHE A 200 -1.91 1.25 8.07
C PHE A 200 -0.42 1.19 8.33
N LEU A 201 0.47 1.42 7.34
CA LEU A 201 1.92 1.39 7.57
C LEU A 201 2.33 2.31 8.73
N ARG A 202 1.75 3.52 8.80
CA ARG A 202 1.96 4.49 9.89
C ARG A 202 1.54 4.01 11.27
N ASN A 203 0.79 2.92 11.35
CA ASN A 203 0.21 2.38 12.58
C ASN A 203 0.84 1.03 12.97
N LEU A 204 1.78 0.51 12.19
CA LEU A 204 2.42 -0.79 12.41
C LEU A 204 3.90 -0.60 12.78
N SER A 205 4.45 -1.50 13.59
CA SER A 205 5.85 -1.42 14.06
C SER A 205 6.75 -2.54 13.56
N LYS A 206 6.18 -3.62 13.01
CA LYS A 206 6.91 -4.82 12.60
C LYS A 206 6.62 -5.20 11.15
N THR A 207 7.65 -5.61 10.43
CA THR A 207 7.54 -6.02 9.02
C THR A 207 6.59 -7.19 8.83
N GLU A 208 6.54 -8.13 9.77
CA GLU A 208 5.62 -9.28 9.71
C GLU A 208 4.15 -8.81 9.79
N ASP A 209 3.85 -7.86 10.67
CA ASP A 209 2.52 -7.27 10.82
C ASP A 209 2.14 -6.47 9.56
N VAL A 210 3.10 -5.77 8.94
CA VAL A 210 2.92 -5.06 7.66
C VAL A 210 2.55 -6.03 6.54
N HIS A 211 3.34 -7.07 6.32
CA HIS A 211 3.07 -8.07 5.29
C HIS A 211 1.71 -8.75 5.49
N ARG A 212 1.32 -8.99 6.74
CA ARG A 212 0.01 -9.54 7.08
C ARG A 212 -1.14 -8.59 6.72
N VAL A 213 -1.06 -7.33 7.14
CA VAL A 213 -2.09 -6.32 6.84
C VAL A 213 -2.18 -6.04 5.35
N PHE A 214 -1.04 -5.87 4.68
CA PHE A 214 -0.99 -5.67 3.23
C PHE A 214 -1.57 -6.88 2.51
N GLY A 215 -1.18 -8.10 2.88
CA GLY A 215 -1.74 -9.32 2.29
C GLY A 215 -3.27 -9.37 2.39
N ILE A 216 -3.84 -9.03 3.55
CA ILE A 216 -5.29 -8.96 3.74
C ILE A 216 -5.93 -7.89 2.84
N ILE A 217 -5.38 -6.67 2.82
CA ILE A 217 -5.90 -5.57 1.98
C ILE A 217 -5.84 -5.93 0.49
N LEU A 218 -4.74 -6.53 0.04
CA LEU A 218 -4.56 -6.95 -1.35
C LEU A 218 -5.53 -8.08 -1.74
N SER A 219 -5.85 -8.98 -0.82
CA SER A 219 -6.75 -10.12 -1.04
C SER A 219 -8.24 -9.78 -0.97
N CYS A 220 -8.61 -8.70 -0.29
CA CYS A 220 -10.01 -8.35 -0.01
C CYS A 220 -10.54 -7.17 -0.85
N PRO A 221 -11.86 -6.92 -0.92
CA PRO A 221 -12.42 -5.73 -1.58
C PRO A 221 -11.93 -4.40 -0.94
N ASN A 222 -12.13 -3.27 -1.64
CA ASN A 222 -11.72 -1.93 -1.16
C ASN A 222 -12.46 -1.44 0.09
N THR A 223 -13.43 -2.20 0.60
CA THR A 223 -14.04 -2.01 1.92
C THR A 223 -13.13 -2.48 3.06
N CYS A 224 -12.18 -3.38 2.79
CA CYS A 224 -11.35 -4.03 3.79
C CYS A 224 -10.56 -3.06 4.69
N PRO A 225 -9.92 -1.99 4.18
CA PRO A 225 -9.23 -1.03 5.04
C PRO A 225 -10.16 -0.43 6.11
N PHE A 226 -11.44 -0.21 5.81
CA PHE A 226 -12.41 0.33 6.76
C PHE A 226 -12.84 -0.69 7.81
N ILE A 227 -12.88 -1.98 7.46
CA ILE A 227 -13.11 -3.08 8.42
C ILE A 227 -11.89 -3.24 9.34
N LEU A 228 -10.68 -3.15 8.79
CA LEU A 228 -9.46 -3.12 9.58
C LEU A 228 -9.46 -1.92 10.53
N LEU A 229 -9.94 -0.75 10.09
CA LEU A 229 -10.10 0.41 10.94
C LEU A 229 -11.05 0.14 12.11
N VAL A 230 -12.15 -0.60 11.92
CA VAL A 230 -13.03 -1.03 13.03
C VAL A 230 -12.26 -1.87 14.06
N LEU A 231 -11.41 -2.79 13.60
CA LEU A 231 -10.61 -3.66 14.47
C LEU A 231 -9.48 -2.91 15.18
N PHE A 232 -8.82 -1.98 14.48
CA PHE A 232 -7.67 -1.24 14.99
C PHE A 232 -8.03 0.07 15.68
N TYR A 233 -9.31 0.49 15.64
CA TYR A 233 -9.77 1.79 16.12
C TYR A 233 -9.24 2.14 17.51
N GLY A 234 -9.37 1.22 18.48
CA GLY A 234 -8.94 1.47 19.85
C GLY A 234 -7.44 1.75 20.00
N LYS A 235 -6.60 1.25 19.10
CA LYS A 235 -5.17 1.55 19.08
C LYS A 235 -4.91 2.87 18.36
N ILE A 236 -5.43 3.01 17.14
CA ILE A 236 -5.20 4.17 16.27
C ILE A 236 -5.76 5.45 16.88
N ALA A 237 -6.98 5.44 17.41
CA ALA A 237 -7.60 6.60 18.04
C ALA A 237 -6.85 7.09 19.30
N ASN A 238 -6.04 6.23 19.90
CA ASN A 238 -5.19 6.55 21.05
C ASN A 238 -3.71 6.74 20.66
N ASN A 239 -3.41 6.92 19.36
CA ASN A 239 -2.05 7.05 18.82
C ASN A 239 -1.11 5.92 19.25
N LYS A 240 -1.63 4.71 19.42
CA LYS A 240 -0.83 3.51 19.72
C LYS A 240 -0.61 2.69 18.46
N LEU A 241 0.59 2.12 18.35
CA LEU A 241 0.91 1.14 17.32
C LEU A 241 0.07 -0.12 17.49
N VAL A 242 -0.29 -0.72 16.36
CA VAL A 242 -0.89 -2.03 16.24
C VAL A 242 0.26 -3.02 16.13
N GLU A 243 0.36 -3.92 17.09
CA GLU A 243 1.49 -4.83 17.24
C GLU A 243 0.98 -6.23 17.53
N ASN A 244 1.74 -7.24 17.10
CA ASN A 244 1.45 -8.66 17.34
C ASN A 244 0.07 -9.01 16.80
N ILE A 245 -0.15 -8.72 15.51
CA ILE A 245 -1.42 -9.00 14.86
C ILE A 245 -1.67 -10.50 14.91
N ASP A 246 -2.83 -10.89 15.42
CA ASP A 246 -3.24 -12.29 15.53
C ASP A 246 -3.37 -12.96 14.14
N ASP A 247 -3.00 -14.24 14.05
CA ASP A 247 -3.13 -15.05 12.85
C ASP A 247 -4.61 -15.18 12.41
N ASP A 248 -5.55 -15.01 13.34
CA ASP A 248 -6.98 -15.03 13.06
C ASP A 248 -7.53 -13.72 12.45
N LEU A 249 -6.69 -12.69 12.21
CA LEU A 249 -7.13 -11.37 11.76
C LEU A 249 -8.00 -11.45 10.50
N PHE A 250 -7.60 -12.29 9.52
CA PHE A 250 -8.40 -12.50 8.31
C PHE A 250 -9.80 -13.04 8.63
N THR A 251 -9.91 -13.96 9.59
CA THR A 251 -11.21 -14.49 10.06
C THR A 251 -12.04 -13.42 10.74
N LYS A 252 -11.41 -12.54 11.54
CA LYS A 252 -12.07 -11.38 12.16
C LYS A 252 -12.60 -10.41 11.08
N VAL A 253 -11.84 -10.16 10.02
CA VAL A 253 -12.26 -9.34 8.87
C VAL A 253 -13.48 -9.96 8.18
N VAL A 254 -13.44 -11.26 7.86
CA VAL A 254 -14.57 -11.95 7.20
C VAL A 254 -15.85 -11.87 8.04
N LYS A 255 -15.76 -12.07 9.36
CA LYS A 255 -16.91 -11.96 10.26
C LYS A 255 -17.50 -10.54 10.30
N LEU A 256 -16.65 -9.52 10.24
CA LEU A 256 -17.10 -8.12 10.25
C LEU A 256 -17.61 -7.62 8.91
N GLU A 257 -17.28 -8.28 7.80
CA GLU A 257 -17.81 -7.93 6.47
C GLU A 257 -19.35 -8.01 6.46
N GLU A 258 -19.95 -9.01 7.12
CA GLU A 258 -21.41 -9.12 7.22
C GLU A 258 -22.02 -7.90 7.94
N GLU A 259 -21.42 -7.48 9.06
CA GLU A 259 -21.82 -6.27 9.79
C GLU A 259 -21.68 -5.02 8.91
N PHE A 260 -20.61 -4.95 8.12
CA PHE A 260 -20.33 -3.84 7.19
C PHE A 260 -21.38 -3.75 6.07
N VAL A 261 -21.72 -4.89 5.45
CA VAL A 261 -22.76 -4.98 4.42
C VAL A 261 -24.13 -4.60 4.98
N GLU A 262 -24.46 -5.03 6.19
CA GLU A 262 -25.70 -4.63 6.84
C GLU A 262 -25.77 -3.14 7.15
N ALA A 263 -24.68 -2.55 7.65
CA ALA A 263 -24.60 -1.12 7.91
C ALA A 263 -24.77 -0.32 6.60
N LYS A 264 -24.10 -0.74 5.52
CA LYS A 264 -24.27 -0.17 4.17
C LYS A 264 -25.73 -0.19 3.70
N LYS A 265 -26.42 -1.33 3.85
CA LYS A 265 -27.84 -1.45 3.50
C LYS A 265 -28.75 -0.52 4.32
N ARG A 266 -28.45 -0.32 5.61
CA ARG A 266 -29.22 0.57 6.49
C ARG A 266 -29.05 2.04 6.11
N ILE A 267 -27.83 2.48 5.79
CA ILE A 267 -27.56 3.86 5.35
C ILE A 267 -28.26 4.13 4.01
N GLY A 268 -28.18 3.21 3.04
CA GLY A 268 -28.84 3.35 1.74
C GLY A 268 -30.37 3.44 1.79
N ARG A 269 -31.01 2.95 2.86
CA ARG A 269 -32.47 3.07 3.07
C ARG A 269 -32.90 4.43 3.65
N LYS A 270 -31.97 5.21 4.23
CA LYS A 270 -32.26 6.49 4.89
C LYS A 270 -32.17 7.71 3.95
N GLY A 271 -31.69 7.56 2.72
CA GLY A 271 -31.58 8.66 1.74
C GLY A 271 -32.86 8.89 0.92
N PRO A 272 -33.20 10.14 0.56
CA PRO A 272 -34.30 10.41 -0.35
C PRO A 272 -33.89 9.99 -1.77
N GLY A 273 -34.56 8.98 -2.34
CA GLY A 273 -34.54 8.72 -3.79
C GLY A 273 -33.67 7.58 -4.33
N PHE A 274 -33.31 6.56 -3.55
CA PHE A 274 -32.65 5.36 -4.12
C PHE A 274 -33.67 4.35 -4.68
N SER A 275 -33.82 4.32 -6.01
CA SER A 275 -34.58 3.30 -6.74
C SER A 275 -34.01 1.90 -6.48
N LYS A 276 -34.89 0.98 -6.06
CA LYS A 276 -34.61 -0.45 -5.77
C LYS A 276 -33.93 -1.22 -6.92
N ARG A 277 -33.77 -0.62 -8.11
CA ARG A 277 -33.24 -1.27 -9.33
C ARG A 277 -31.71 -1.18 -9.51
N LYS A 278 -30.97 -0.48 -8.64
CA LYS A 278 -29.48 -0.48 -8.66
C LYS A 278 -28.84 -1.35 -7.55
N ILE A 279 -29.56 -2.36 -7.05
CA ILE A 279 -28.93 -3.49 -6.36
C ILE A 279 -28.53 -4.50 -7.44
N VAL A 280 -27.64 -4.10 -8.33
CA VAL A 280 -26.84 -5.08 -9.06
C VAL A 280 -25.80 -5.53 -8.04
N ALA A 281 -25.95 -6.79 -7.61
CA ALA A 281 -25.03 -7.56 -6.79
C ALA A 281 -23.59 -7.05 -6.94
N ILE A 282 -22.99 -6.44 -5.92
CA ILE A 282 -22.43 -7.12 -4.76
C ILE A 282 -21.79 -8.45 -5.20
N GLY A 283 -20.83 -8.34 -6.13
CA GLY A 283 -19.82 -9.36 -6.35
C GLY A 283 -18.94 -9.61 -5.13
N SER A 284 -19.04 -8.81 -4.05
CA SER A 284 -18.15 -8.92 -2.88
C SER A 284 -18.31 -10.21 -2.07
N VAL A 285 -19.49 -10.83 -2.03
CA VAL A 285 -19.64 -12.17 -1.40
C VAL A 285 -19.07 -13.25 -2.32
N ILE A 286 -19.22 -13.10 -3.64
CA ILE A 286 -18.67 -14.05 -4.61
C ILE A 286 -17.15 -13.91 -4.67
N SER A 287 -16.55 -12.72 -4.60
CA SER A 287 -15.10 -12.52 -4.66
C SER A 287 -14.36 -13.18 -3.48
N ILE A 288 -14.92 -13.14 -2.27
CA ILE A 288 -14.31 -13.81 -1.10
C ILE A 288 -14.51 -15.32 -1.19
N VAL A 289 -15.68 -15.80 -1.65
CA VAL A 289 -15.89 -17.23 -1.90
C VAL A 289 -15.00 -17.72 -3.05
N THR A 290 -14.79 -16.94 -4.11
CA THR A 290 -13.86 -17.24 -5.20
C THR A 290 -12.42 -17.18 -4.72
N ALA A 291 -12.03 -16.24 -3.85
CA ALA A 291 -10.71 -16.26 -3.21
C ALA A 291 -10.53 -17.51 -2.33
N ILE A 292 -11.56 -17.92 -1.56
CA ILE A 292 -11.57 -19.15 -0.76
C ILE A 292 -11.57 -20.42 -1.64
N VAL A 293 -12.22 -20.39 -2.81
CA VAL A 293 -12.31 -21.53 -3.75
C VAL A 293 -11.04 -21.65 -4.59
N VAL A 294 -10.48 -20.55 -5.11
CA VAL A 294 -9.15 -20.50 -5.73
C VAL A 294 -8.12 -21.01 -4.74
N TYR A 295 -8.15 -20.53 -3.49
CA TYR A 295 -7.32 -21.00 -2.39
C TYR A 295 -7.48 -22.50 -2.06
N LYS A 296 -8.68 -23.06 -2.20
CA LYS A 296 -8.91 -24.51 -2.02
C LYS A 296 -8.38 -25.36 -3.18
N ILE A 297 -8.33 -24.81 -4.39
CA ILE A 297 -7.92 -25.53 -5.61
C ILE A 297 -6.39 -25.53 -5.73
N THR A 298 -5.70 -24.41 -5.49
CA THR A 298 -4.23 -24.35 -5.52
C THR A 298 -3.51 -25.12 -4.41
N ARG A 299 -4.23 -25.57 -3.36
CA ARG A 299 -3.66 -26.40 -2.29
C ARG A 299 -3.82 -27.92 -2.52
N ARG A 300 -4.43 -28.32 -3.64
CA ARG A 300 -4.72 -29.73 -3.98
C ARG A 300 -3.90 -30.28 -5.15
N GLU A 301 -3.01 -29.48 -5.71
CA GLU A 301 -1.94 -29.90 -6.64
C GLU A 301 -0.58 -29.76 -5.93
#